data_AF-A0A1G4SIH6-F1
#
_entry.id   AF-A0A1G4SIH6-F1
#
_cell.length_a   1.000
_cell.length_b   1.000
_cell.length_c   1.000
_cell.angle_alpha   90.00
_cell.angle_beta   90.00
_cell.angle_gamma   90.00
#
_symmetry.space_group_name_H-M   'P 1'
#
loop_
_entity.id
_entity.type
_entity.pdbx_description
1 polymer ?
#
loop_
_entity_poly.entity_id
_entity_poly.type
_entity_poly.pdbx_seq_one_letter_code
_entity_poly.pdbx_strand_id
1 'polypeptide(L)'
;MSKVALIIIYNHQYNKNIPVLEKIYHNRFTNIYHLVPFYTGDLSNVISVYENSFYFQGYVTQSLGSFFDDKYDHYFFVADDLLLNPAINENNYAGFFKLKAGTCFIPELINLHETDLNKRWERVADGFNYNIELSGVEAKSFLPDYNTALAIFNKFGLSVRPLNFRQIWDAPKTLKDWFTMPLREVLRYLKNLITKQQHHLRYPVVGGYSDVFIISADTIKQFSHYCGITAVTKLFVEVGLPTSLVLSANEIVTETDLNLKGFPLWTAQDYTILDKYNNSLTDLVNNFPENLLYIHPIKLSKWKA
;
A
#
# COMPACT_ATOMS: atom_id res chain seq x y z
N MET A 1 -19.36 20.52 -5.82
CA MET A 1 -18.59 19.52 -6.60
C MET A 1 -17.50 19.02 -5.68
N SER A 2 -17.39 17.69 -5.50
CA SER A 2 -16.33 17.17 -4.62
C SER A 2 -14.98 17.37 -5.30
N LYS A 3 -13.98 17.92 -4.60
CA LYS A 3 -12.64 18.10 -5.17
C LYS A 3 -11.75 16.99 -4.66
N VAL A 4 -11.08 16.28 -5.58
CA VAL A 4 -10.10 15.26 -5.27
C VAL A 4 -8.73 15.71 -5.76
N ALA A 5 -7.70 15.46 -4.95
CA ALA A 5 -6.32 15.54 -5.39
C ALA A 5 -5.87 14.14 -5.84
N LEU A 6 -5.34 14.01 -7.05
CA LEU A 6 -4.64 12.80 -7.49
C LEU A 6 -3.16 12.95 -7.12
N ILE A 7 -2.63 12.01 -6.34
CA ILE A 7 -1.25 12.00 -5.89
C ILE A 7 -0.59 10.74 -6.45
N ILE A 8 0.42 10.92 -7.30
CA ILE A 8 1.14 9.84 -7.94
C ILE A 8 2.45 9.59 -7.20
N ILE A 9 2.63 8.38 -6.68
CA ILE A 9 3.79 7.96 -5.89
C ILE A 9 4.78 7.21 -6.76
N TYR A 10 6.06 7.58 -6.66
CA TYR A 10 7.14 6.95 -7.39
C TYR A 10 8.07 6.22 -6.43
N ASN A 11 8.34 4.94 -6.70
CA ASN A 11 9.33 4.17 -5.94
C ASN A 11 10.77 4.59 -6.27
N HIS A 12 11.00 5.12 -7.48
CA HIS A 12 12.31 5.54 -7.99
C HIS A 12 12.19 6.80 -8.85
N GLN A 13 13.32 7.38 -9.28
CA GLN A 13 13.34 8.55 -10.17
C GLN A 13 12.92 8.24 -11.62
N TYR A 14 11.67 7.84 -11.81
CA TYR A 14 11.08 7.67 -13.13
C TYR A 14 10.52 9.00 -13.65
N ASN A 15 11.34 10.06 -13.66
CA ASN A 15 10.93 11.40 -14.07
C ASN A 15 10.35 11.44 -15.50
N LYS A 16 10.77 10.49 -16.36
CA LYS A 16 10.22 10.34 -17.72
C LYS A 16 8.74 9.93 -17.75
N ASN A 17 8.22 9.33 -16.67
CA ASN A 17 6.82 8.95 -16.57
C ASN A 17 5.93 10.16 -16.27
N ILE A 18 6.44 11.24 -15.66
CA ILE A 18 5.67 12.44 -15.28
C ILE A 18 4.88 13.01 -16.48
N PRO A 19 5.49 13.40 -17.62
CA PRO A 19 4.73 13.96 -18.74
C PRO A 19 3.74 12.95 -19.38
N VAL A 20 4.01 11.65 -19.28
CA VAL A 20 3.13 10.60 -19.79
C VAL A 20 1.88 10.48 -18.91
N LEU A 21 2.06 10.49 -17.60
CA LEU A 21 0.97 10.42 -16.61
C LEU A 21 0.13 11.70 -16.61
N GLU A 22 0.75 12.88 -16.76
CA GLU A 22 0.04 14.14 -17.00
C GLU A 22 -0.88 14.04 -18.23
N LYS A 23 -0.37 13.53 -19.36
CA LYS A 23 -1.19 13.32 -20.57
C LYS A 23 -2.37 12.38 -20.31
N ILE A 24 -2.20 11.32 -19.53
CA ILE A 24 -3.26 10.35 -19.19
C ILE A 24 -4.31 10.93 -18.22
N TYR A 25 -3.90 11.78 -17.27
CA TYR A 25 -4.74 12.16 -16.14
C TYR A 25 -5.26 13.61 -16.20
N HIS A 26 -4.61 14.55 -16.91
CA HIS A 26 -4.98 15.99 -16.87
C HIS A 26 -6.43 16.29 -17.30
N ASN A 27 -6.99 15.52 -18.23
CA ASN A 27 -8.39 15.68 -18.66
C ASN A 27 -9.41 15.07 -17.68
N ARG A 28 -8.94 14.32 -16.68
CA ARG A 28 -9.77 13.57 -15.72
C ARG A 28 -9.63 14.10 -14.29
N PHE A 29 -8.52 14.73 -13.97
CA PHE A 29 -8.22 15.29 -12.66
C PHE A 29 -7.58 16.66 -12.81
N THR A 30 -8.17 17.66 -12.15
CA THR A 30 -7.66 19.04 -12.20
C THR A 30 -6.49 19.30 -11.25
N ASN A 31 -6.34 18.48 -10.20
CA ASN A 31 -5.27 18.63 -9.20
C ASN A 31 -4.45 17.34 -9.18
N ILE A 32 -3.26 17.38 -9.78
CA ILE A 32 -2.34 16.26 -9.90
C ILE A 32 -1.02 16.64 -9.25
N TYR A 33 -0.54 15.80 -8.33
CA TYR A 33 0.74 15.96 -7.65
C TYR A 33 1.58 14.70 -7.83
N HIS A 34 2.90 14.86 -7.90
CA HIS A 34 3.84 13.75 -8.05
C HIS A 34 4.80 13.72 -6.84
N LEU A 35 4.90 12.59 -6.15
CA LEU A 35 5.86 12.39 -5.07
C LEU A 35 7.06 11.61 -5.60
N VAL A 36 8.17 12.31 -5.85
CA VAL A 36 9.32 11.76 -6.58
C VAL A 36 10.57 11.76 -5.70
N PRO A 37 11.20 10.59 -5.45
CA PRO A 37 12.39 10.50 -4.62
C PRO A 37 13.57 11.33 -5.13
N PHE A 38 14.11 12.21 -4.30
CA PHE A 38 15.27 13.05 -4.60
C PHE A 38 15.13 13.88 -5.89
N TYR A 39 13.92 14.28 -6.25
CA TYR A 39 13.68 15.13 -7.42
C TYR A 39 14.39 16.48 -7.26
N THR A 40 15.05 16.93 -8.32
CA THR A 40 15.82 18.19 -8.38
C THR A 40 15.37 19.11 -9.50
N GLY A 41 14.24 18.83 -10.15
CA GLY A 41 13.69 19.70 -11.19
C GLY A 41 12.83 20.82 -10.60
N ASP A 42 12.13 21.54 -11.49
CA ASP A 42 11.43 22.79 -11.19
C ASP A 42 9.91 22.73 -11.46
N LEU A 43 9.37 21.55 -11.80
CA LEU A 43 7.93 21.38 -12.00
C LEU A 43 7.18 21.62 -10.68
N SER A 44 6.25 22.57 -10.69
CA SER A 44 5.57 23.07 -9.49
C SER A 44 4.69 22.04 -8.79
N ASN A 45 4.22 21.03 -9.52
CA ASN A 45 3.40 19.95 -8.99
C ASN A 45 4.18 18.67 -8.68
N VAL A 46 5.52 18.72 -8.75
CA VAL A 46 6.39 17.60 -8.38
C VAL A 46 7.06 17.91 -7.04
N ILE A 47 6.79 17.07 -6.05
CA ILE A 47 7.25 17.20 -4.67
C ILE A 47 8.39 16.22 -4.46
N SER A 48 9.55 16.75 -4.08
CA SER A 48 10.72 15.93 -3.74
C SER A 48 10.56 15.27 -2.38
N VAL A 49 10.83 13.97 -2.30
CA VAL A 49 10.78 13.18 -1.06
C VAL A 49 12.10 12.43 -0.85
N TYR A 50 12.43 12.13 0.41
CA TYR A 50 13.76 11.63 0.81
C TYR A 50 13.69 10.33 1.62
N GLU A 51 12.54 9.65 1.67
CA GLU A 51 12.39 8.37 2.36
C GLU A 51 12.79 7.16 1.51
N ASN A 52 13.06 6.04 2.16
CA ASN A 52 13.27 4.73 1.54
C ASN A 52 11.99 4.23 0.85
N SER A 53 12.10 3.64 -0.35
CA SER A 53 10.95 3.11 -1.08
C SER A 53 10.25 1.93 -0.38
N PHE A 54 10.93 1.20 0.49
CA PHE A 54 10.30 0.19 1.35
C PHE A 54 9.39 0.79 2.43
N TYR A 55 9.51 2.09 2.69
CA TYR A 55 8.74 2.84 3.69
C TYR A 55 8.07 4.06 3.02
N PHE A 56 7.63 3.94 1.76
CA PHE A 56 7.12 5.07 0.97
C PHE A 56 5.88 5.73 1.59
N GLN A 57 5.21 5.11 2.56
CA GLN A 57 4.18 5.81 3.33
C GLN A 57 4.72 7.11 3.98
N GLY A 58 6.03 7.17 4.29
CA GLY A 58 6.69 8.39 4.73
C GLY A 58 6.69 9.52 3.69
N TYR A 59 6.54 9.22 2.39
CA TYR A 59 6.34 10.23 1.35
C TYR A 59 5.08 11.03 1.59
N VAL A 60 3.98 10.39 2.00
CA VAL A 60 2.72 11.06 2.35
C VAL A 60 2.98 12.10 3.44
N THR A 61 3.71 11.73 4.48
CA THR A 61 4.04 12.63 5.59
C THR A 61 4.92 13.80 5.18
N GLN A 62 5.98 13.53 4.42
CA GLN A 62 6.92 14.57 3.98
C GLN A 62 6.26 15.60 3.04
N SER A 63 5.27 15.17 2.26
CA SER A 63 4.65 15.97 1.21
C SER A 63 3.28 16.54 1.56
N LEU A 64 2.70 16.19 2.72
CA LEU A 64 1.38 16.65 3.14
C LEU A 64 1.24 18.17 3.01
N GLY A 65 2.21 18.94 3.51
CA GLY A 65 2.18 20.40 3.45
C GLY A 65 2.18 21.00 2.04
N SER A 66 2.53 20.22 1.01
CA SER A 66 2.59 20.66 -0.39
C SER A 66 1.32 20.38 -1.18
N PHE A 67 0.69 19.21 -0.98
CA PHE A 67 -0.53 18.84 -1.71
C PHE A 67 -1.81 19.08 -0.90
N PHE A 68 -1.73 19.31 0.42
CA PHE A 68 -2.89 19.50 1.29
C PHE A 68 -3.63 20.80 0.96
N ASP A 69 -4.97 20.70 0.91
CA ASP A 69 -5.88 21.85 0.79
C ASP A 69 -7.23 21.47 1.40
N ASP A 70 -7.77 22.32 2.26
CA ASP A 70 -9.07 22.08 2.93
C ASP A 70 -10.24 22.02 1.94
N LYS A 71 -10.03 22.42 0.67
CA LYS A 71 -11.05 22.30 -0.39
C LYS A 71 -11.28 20.86 -0.86
N TYR A 72 -10.33 19.94 -0.61
CA TYR A 72 -10.43 18.56 -1.09
C TYR A 72 -11.28 17.71 -0.15
N ASP A 73 -12.14 16.87 -0.71
CA ASP A 73 -12.92 15.87 0.03
C ASP A 73 -12.14 14.56 0.20
N HIS A 74 -11.30 14.24 -0.79
CA HIS A 74 -10.46 13.05 -0.79
C HIS A 74 -9.09 13.32 -1.41
N TYR A 75 -8.13 12.49 -1.01
CA TYR A 75 -6.78 12.40 -1.54
C TYR A 75 -6.62 11.01 -2.14
N PHE A 76 -6.47 10.93 -3.46
CA PHE A 76 -6.44 9.69 -4.22
C PHE A 76 -5.00 9.39 -4.63
N PHE A 77 -4.41 8.38 -4.00
CA PHE A 77 -3.03 7.98 -4.22
C PHE A 77 -2.96 6.80 -5.19
N VAL A 78 -2.03 6.86 -6.13
CA VAL A 78 -1.71 5.78 -7.07
C VAL A 78 -0.20 5.66 -7.29
N ALA A 79 0.31 4.46 -7.52
CA ALA A 79 1.69 4.26 -7.96
C ALA A 79 1.89 4.74 -9.42
N ASP A 80 3.12 5.13 -9.78
CA ASP A 80 3.45 5.64 -11.11
C ASP A 80 3.33 4.62 -12.24
N ASP A 81 3.32 3.33 -11.90
CA ASP A 81 3.05 2.21 -12.79
C ASP A 81 1.65 1.60 -12.58
N LEU A 82 0.72 2.29 -11.92
CA LEU A 82 -0.69 1.89 -11.84
C LEU A 82 -1.54 2.71 -12.82
N LEU A 83 -2.29 2.02 -13.69
CA LEU A 83 -3.21 2.66 -14.62
C LEU A 83 -4.66 2.48 -14.13
N LEU A 84 -5.27 3.58 -13.67
CA LEU A 84 -6.70 3.61 -13.33
C LEU A 84 -7.56 3.43 -14.57
N ASN A 85 -8.73 2.79 -14.39
CA ASN A 85 -9.74 2.73 -15.43
C ASN A 85 -10.02 4.13 -16.00
N PRO A 86 -9.90 4.35 -17.32
CA PRO A 86 -10.09 5.64 -17.99
C PRO A 86 -11.45 6.31 -17.72
N ALA A 87 -12.48 5.53 -17.37
CA ALA A 87 -13.79 6.07 -16.99
C ALA A 87 -13.79 6.82 -15.64
N ILE A 88 -12.78 6.59 -14.78
CA ILE A 88 -12.65 7.22 -13.47
C ILE A 88 -12.06 8.62 -13.64
N ASN A 89 -12.75 9.61 -13.07
CA ASN A 89 -12.36 11.02 -13.04
C ASN A 89 -12.80 11.68 -11.72
N GLU A 90 -12.42 12.94 -11.53
CA GLU A 90 -12.69 13.72 -10.32
C GLU A 90 -14.18 13.87 -9.95
N ASN A 91 -15.09 13.68 -10.91
CA ASN A 91 -16.53 13.83 -10.68
C ASN A 91 -17.25 12.52 -10.37
N ASN A 92 -16.63 11.36 -10.61
CA ASN A 92 -17.29 10.05 -10.47
C ASN A 92 -16.52 9.00 -9.67
N TYR A 93 -15.26 9.26 -9.28
CA TYR A 93 -14.44 8.30 -8.53
C TYR A 93 -15.16 7.77 -7.29
N ALA A 94 -15.82 8.63 -6.52
CA ALA A 94 -16.55 8.22 -5.31
C ALA A 94 -17.62 7.16 -5.60
N GLY A 95 -18.25 7.18 -6.78
CA GLY A 95 -19.20 6.15 -7.21
C GLY A 95 -18.53 4.80 -7.47
N PHE A 96 -17.38 4.79 -8.14
CA PHE A 96 -16.59 3.57 -8.40
C PHE A 96 -16.08 2.91 -7.13
N PHE A 97 -15.65 3.72 -6.15
CA PHE A 97 -15.07 3.28 -4.89
C PHE A 97 -16.08 3.25 -3.72
N LYS A 98 -17.37 3.47 -3.98
CA LYS A 98 -18.45 3.56 -2.97
C LYS A 98 -18.13 4.49 -1.78
N LEU A 99 -17.47 5.61 -2.05
CA LEU A 99 -17.03 6.56 -1.04
C LEU A 99 -18.12 7.58 -0.68
N LYS A 100 -18.18 7.91 0.61
CA LYS A 100 -18.91 9.06 1.14
C LYS A 100 -17.91 10.00 1.81
N ALA A 101 -18.39 11.15 2.30
CA ALA A 101 -17.58 12.00 3.16
C ALA A 101 -17.10 11.20 4.39
N GLY A 102 -15.79 11.18 4.64
CA GLY A 102 -15.18 10.44 5.75
C GLY A 102 -14.85 8.98 5.48
N THR A 103 -15.14 8.47 4.27
CA THR A 103 -14.83 7.09 3.89
C THR A 103 -13.47 7.03 3.19
N CYS A 104 -12.61 6.12 3.63
CA CYS A 104 -11.34 5.81 2.98
C CYS A 104 -11.45 4.53 2.13
N PHE A 105 -10.49 4.31 1.25
CA PHE A 105 -10.36 3.08 0.48
C PHE A 105 -8.94 2.54 0.48
N ILE A 106 -8.82 1.21 0.57
CA ILE A 106 -7.62 0.44 0.27
C ILE A 106 -8.04 -0.90 -0.35
N PRO A 107 -7.30 -1.49 -1.31
CA PRO A 107 -7.77 -2.68 -2.01
C PRO A 107 -8.11 -3.85 -1.11
N GLU A 108 -7.29 -4.11 -0.09
CA GLU A 108 -7.51 -5.19 0.86
C GLU A 108 -6.85 -4.91 2.21
N LEU A 109 -7.36 -5.59 3.24
CA LEU A 109 -6.76 -5.65 4.57
C LEU A 109 -6.56 -7.12 4.94
N ILE A 110 -5.32 -7.48 5.29
CA ILE A 110 -4.90 -8.86 5.51
C ILE A 110 -4.55 -9.06 6.98
N ASN A 111 -5.32 -9.91 7.66
CA ASN A 111 -4.93 -10.43 8.96
C ASN A 111 -3.67 -11.30 8.81
N LEU A 112 -2.54 -10.87 9.38
CA LEU A 112 -1.26 -11.56 9.20
C LEU A 112 -1.27 -13.03 9.67
N HIS A 113 -2.14 -13.36 10.63
CA HIS A 113 -2.27 -14.72 11.15
C HIS A 113 -3.13 -15.64 10.25
N GLU A 114 -3.88 -15.10 9.30
CA GLU A 114 -4.74 -15.85 8.37
C GLU A 114 -4.06 -16.15 7.03
N THR A 115 -2.84 -15.66 6.81
CA THR A 115 -2.09 -15.88 5.56
C THR A 115 -1.76 -17.35 5.35
N ASP A 116 -1.72 -17.79 4.09
CA ASP A 116 -1.41 -19.17 3.71
C ASP A 116 -0.04 -19.65 4.25
N LEU A 117 -0.05 -20.77 4.96
CA LEU A 117 1.17 -21.42 5.50
C LEU A 117 2.05 -22.04 4.42
N ASN A 118 1.50 -22.30 3.24
CA ASN A 118 2.21 -22.91 2.11
C ASN A 118 2.89 -21.85 1.23
N LYS A 119 2.34 -20.64 1.20
CA LYS A 119 2.86 -19.46 0.48
C LYS A 119 3.19 -18.36 1.49
N ARG A 120 4.40 -18.42 2.05
CA ARG A 120 4.88 -17.43 3.00
C ARG A 120 4.87 -16.04 2.36
N TRP A 121 4.04 -15.14 2.89
CA TRP A 121 4.14 -13.73 2.59
C TRP A 121 5.18 -13.11 3.52
N GLU A 122 6.30 -12.66 2.96
CA GLU A 122 7.46 -12.19 3.73
C GLU A 122 7.13 -11.06 4.70
N ARG A 123 6.09 -10.28 4.40
CA ARG A 123 5.62 -9.14 5.20
C ARG A 123 5.09 -9.54 6.57
N VAL A 124 4.70 -10.81 6.76
CA VAL A 124 4.34 -11.31 8.09
C VAL A 124 5.53 -11.25 9.04
N ALA A 125 6.75 -11.52 8.55
CA ALA A 125 7.95 -11.39 9.34
C ALA A 125 8.27 -9.92 9.68
N ASP A 126 7.98 -8.98 8.76
CA ASP A 126 8.14 -7.54 8.99
C ASP A 126 7.22 -7.09 10.14
N GLY A 127 5.95 -7.51 10.13
CA GLY A 127 5.00 -7.24 11.22
C GLY A 127 5.42 -7.89 12.55
N PHE A 128 5.90 -9.13 12.53
CA PHE A 128 6.36 -9.82 13.74
C PHE A 128 7.58 -9.17 14.39
N ASN A 129 8.55 -8.75 13.57
CA ASN A 129 9.77 -8.12 14.04
C ASN A 129 9.61 -6.61 14.30
N TYR A 130 8.43 -6.05 14.06
CA TYR A 130 8.17 -4.64 14.23
C TYR A 130 8.46 -4.18 15.65
N ASN A 131 9.25 -3.12 15.77
CA ASN A 131 9.64 -2.54 17.04
C ASN A 131 9.38 -1.04 17.05
N ILE A 132 8.39 -0.63 17.83
CA ILE A 132 8.05 0.78 18.03
C ILE A 132 9.12 1.51 18.86
N GLU A 133 9.82 0.79 19.73
CA GLU A 133 10.87 1.34 20.60
C GLU A 133 12.22 1.35 19.86
N LEU A 134 12.29 2.08 18.75
CA LEU A 134 13.53 2.26 18.01
C LEU A 134 14.35 3.39 18.64
N SER A 135 15.62 3.14 18.93
CA SER A 135 16.52 4.14 19.51
C SER A 135 16.55 5.41 18.66
N GLY A 136 16.34 6.57 19.30
CA GLY A 136 16.27 7.87 18.62
C GLY A 136 14.91 8.23 18.03
N VAL A 137 13.87 7.40 18.25
CA VAL A 137 12.51 7.64 17.76
C VAL A 137 11.51 7.55 18.92
N GLU A 138 10.74 8.60 19.16
CA GLU A 138 9.75 8.68 20.24
C GLU A 138 8.36 8.15 19.82
N ALA A 139 8.31 7.10 18.98
CA ALA A 139 7.06 6.65 18.35
C ALA A 139 5.97 6.20 19.33
N LYS A 140 6.37 5.58 20.46
CA LYS A 140 5.45 4.95 21.41
C LYS A 140 4.43 5.91 22.02
N SER A 141 4.80 7.18 22.25
CA SER A 141 3.90 8.17 22.84
C SER A 141 2.90 8.75 21.85
N PHE A 142 3.09 8.52 20.54
CA PHE A 142 2.26 9.08 19.48
C PHE A 142 1.38 8.04 18.79
N LEU A 143 1.57 6.75 19.07
CA LEU A 143 0.65 5.68 18.67
C LEU A 143 -0.34 5.39 19.80
N PRO A 144 -1.56 4.93 19.47
CA PRO A 144 -2.44 4.32 20.46
C PRO A 144 -1.73 3.21 21.23
N ASP A 145 -2.07 3.01 22.49
CA ASP A 145 -1.60 1.82 23.20
C ASP A 145 -2.16 0.53 22.55
N TYR A 146 -1.58 -0.62 22.91
CA TYR A 146 -1.93 -1.91 22.33
C TYR A 146 -3.44 -2.23 22.41
N ASN A 147 -4.09 -1.94 23.55
CA ASN A 147 -5.51 -2.27 23.75
C ASN A 147 -6.41 -1.32 22.96
N THR A 148 -6.05 -0.04 22.92
CA THR A 148 -6.74 0.96 22.11
C THR A 148 -6.63 0.62 20.62
N ALA A 149 -5.43 0.27 20.15
CA ALA A 149 -5.20 -0.17 18.78
C ALA A 149 -6.02 -1.44 18.44
N LEU A 150 -6.07 -2.44 19.34
CA LEU A 150 -6.91 -3.62 19.15
C LEU A 150 -8.40 -3.27 19.05
N ALA A 151 -8.89 -2.34 19.88
CA ALA A 151 -10.29 -1.90 19.81
C ALA A 151 -10.61 -1.25 18.45
N ILE A 152 -9.68 -0.45 17.91
CA ILE A 152 -9.80 0.13 16.57
C ILE A 152 -9.80 -0.97 15.51
N PHE A 153 -8.91 -1.94 15.58
CA PHE A 153 -8.86 -3.07 14.63
C PHE A 153 -10.17 -3.86 14.61
N ASN A 154 -10.74 -4.13 15.78
CA ASN A 154 -12.01 -4.86 15.91
C ASN A 154 -13.19 -4.13 15.23
N LYS A 155 -13.18 -2.79 15.18
CA LYS A 155 -14.20 -1.99 14.46
C LYS A 155 -14.25 -2.34 12.97
N PHE A 156 -13.13 -2.74 12.40
CA PHE A 156 -12.99 -3.13 10.99
C PHE A 156 -13.03 -4.65 10.78
N GLY A 157 -13.44 -5.42 11.80
CA GLY A 157 -13.47 -6.88 11.72
C GLY A 157 -12.08 -7.53 11.67
N LEU A 158 -11.02 -6.79 11.99
CA LEU A 158 -9.65 -7.31 12.04
C LEU A 158 -9.37 -7.93 13.40
N SER A 159 -8.56 -8.97 13.42
CA SER A 159 -8.13 -9.58 14.68
C SER A 159 -6.63 -9.88 14.69
N VAL A 160 -6.05 -9.82 15.88
CA VAL A 160 -4.64 -10.12 16.12
C VAL A 160 -4.55 -11.40 16.92
N ARG A 161 -3.91 -12.42 16.33
CA ARG A 161 -3.69 -13.72 16.96
C ARG A 161 -2.22 -14.12 16.82
N PRO A 162 -1.74 -15.10 17.62
CA PRO A 162 -0.42 -15.66 17.44
C PRO A 162 -0.18 -16.13 16.02
N LEU A 163 1.00 -15.83 15.49
CA LEU A 163 1.45 -16.30 14.20
C LEU A 163 1.99 -17.73 14.31
N ASN A 164 1.85 -18.49 13.22
CA ASN A 164 2.53 -19.76 13.06
C ASN A 164 4.00 -19.53 12.69
N PHE A 165 4.86 -20.46 13.13
CA PHE A 165 6.28 -20.42 12.80
C PHE A 165 6.54 -20.27 11.30
N ARG A 166 5.80 -21.01 10.47
CA ARG A 166 5.94 -21.02 9.00
C ARG A 166 5.50 -19.73 8.32
N GLN A 167 4.75 -18.88 9.02
CA GLN A 167 4.39 -17.54 8.52
C GLN A 167 5.56 -16.56 8.72
N ILE A 168 6.39 -16.76 9.76
CA ILE A 168 7.49 -15.85 10.09
C ILE A 168 8.82 -16.33 9.50
N TRP A 169 9.10 -17.63 9.56
CA TRP A 169 10.40 -18.21 9.22
C TRP A 169 10.28 -19.42 8.30
N ASP A 170 11.36 -19.70 7.58
CA ASP A 170 11.47 -20.92 6.79
C ASP A 170 11.49 -22.15 7.68
N ALA A 171 10.79 -23.21 7.24
CA ALA A 171 10.78 -24.49 7.90
C ALA A 171 11.07 -25.60 6.87
N PRO A 172 11.74 -26.70 7.28
CA PRO A 172 11.94 -27.85 6.40
C PRO A 172 10.59 -28.40 5.92
N LYS A 173 10.42 -28.51 4.60
CA LYS A 173 9.22 -29.10 3.96
C LYS A 173 9.48 -30.52 3.48
N THR A 174 10.71 -30.81 3.06
CA THR A 174 11.16 -32.11 2.56
C THR A 174 12.35 -32.63 3.36
N LEU A 175 12.68 -33.92 3.23
CA LEU A 175 13.88 -34.50 3.85
C LEU A 175 15.17 -33.83 3.37
N LYS A 176 15.22 -33.38 2.12
CA LYS A 176 16.39 -32.67 1.57
C LYS A 176 16.65 -31.36 2.31
N ASP A 177 15.59 -30.64 2.67
CA ASP A 177 15.70 -29.34 3.34
C ASP A 177 16.44 -29.44 4.68
N TRP A 178 16.30 -30.56 5.40
CA TRP A 178 17.02 -30.79 6.66
C TRP A 178 18.53 -30.80 6.52
N PHE A 179 19.05 -31.13 5.33
CA PHE A 179 20.49 -31.19 5.05
C PHE A 179 21.00 -29.95 4.31
N THR A 180 20.12 -29.20 3.64
CA THR A 180 20.50 -28.02 2.84
C THR A 180 20.20 -26.69 3.52
N MET A 181 19.27 -26.65 4.49
CA MET A 181 18.97 -25.42 5.22
C MET A 181 20.10 -25.03 6.19
N PRO A 182 20.30 -23.72 6.44
CA PRO A 182 21.27 -23.28 7.45
C PRO A 182 20.97 -23.90 8.82
N LEU A 183 22.00 -24.40 9.50
CA LEU A 183 21.84 -25.09 10.80
C LEU A 183 21.06 -24.25 11.82
N ARG A 184 21.24 -22.93 11.82
CA ARG A 184 20.51 -21.99 12.69
C ARG A 184 18.99 -22.07 12.49
N GLU A 185 18.53 -22.22 11.25
CA GLU A 185 17.11 -22.33 10.90
C GLU A 185 16.52 -23.66 11.37
N VAL A 186 17.26 -24.75 11.15
CA VAL A 186 16.87 -26.09 11.61
C VAL A 186 16.76 -26.13 13.13
N LEU A 187 17.76 -25.58 13.84
CA LEU A 187 17.73 -25.49 15.31
C LEU A 187 16.57 -24.62 15.80
N ARG A 188 16.28 -23.51 15.13
CA ARG A 188 15.15 -22.63 15.47
C ARG A 188 13.81 -23.35 15.28
N TYR A 189 13.65 -24.11 14.20
CA TYR A 189 12.45 -24.92 13.96
C TYR A 189 12.29 -26.04 15.00
N LEU A 190 13.35 -26.79 15.28
CA LEU A 190 13.33 -27.85 16.32
C LEU A 190 13.00 -27.29 17.70
N LYS A 191 13.61 -26.16 18.08
CA LYS A 191 13.29 -25.47 19.33
C LYS A 191 11.81 -25.12 19.40
N ASN A 192 11.24 -24.58 18.32
CA ASN A 192 9.82 -24.24 18.26
C ASN A 192 8.91 -25.47 18.44
N LEU A 193 9.26 -26.62 17.83
CA LEU A 193 8.49 -27.86 18.01
C LEU A 193 8.47 -28.35 19.47
N ILE A 194 9.59 -28.18 20.19
CA ILE A 194 9.71 -28.58 21.58
C ILE A 194 8.99 -27.59 22.51
N THR A 195 9.21 -26.29 22.32
CA THR A 195 8.70 -25.25 23.23
C THR A 195 7.23 -24.90 22.99
N LYS A 196 6.68 -25.20 21.80
CA LYS A 196 5.33 -24.79 21.38
C LYS A 196 5.07 -23.30 21.62
N GLN A 197 6.11 -22.47 21.44
CA GLN A 197 6.06 -21.04 21.68
C GLN A 197 5.01 -20.37 20.79
N GLN A 198 4.18 -19.52 21.39
CA GLN A 198 3.26 -18.66 20.64
C GLN A 198 4.00 -17.41 20.17
N HIS A 199 3.87 -17.07 18.88
CA HIS A 199 4.54 -15.93 18.26
C HIS A 199 3.58 -14.74 18.16
N HIS A 200 3.45 -14.00 19.25
CA HIS A 200 2.60 -12.82 19.31
C HIS A 200 3.25 -11.61 18.63
N LEU A 201 2.44 -10.79 17.95
CA LEU A 201 2.85 -9.49 17.46
C LEU A 201 3.09 -8.54 18.65
N ARG A 202 4.17 -7.75 18.60
CA ARG A 202 4.48 -6.75 19.63
C ARG A 202 3.50 -5.57 19.63
N TYR A 203 2.87 -5.31 18.49
CA TYR A 203 1.85 -4.29 18.30
C TYR A 203 0.83 -4.74 17.26
N PRO A 204 -0.46 -4.34 17.33
CA PRO A 204 -1.44 -4.64 16.32
C PRO A 204 -1.03 -4.04 14.97
N VAL A 205 -0.84 -4.90 13.98
CA VAL A 205 -0.52 -4.50 12.61
C VAL A 205 -1.33 -5.35 11.63
N VAL A 206 -1.64 -4.77 10.48
CA VAL A 206 -2.40 -5.38 9.40
C VAL A 206 -1.62 -5.22 8.09
N GLY A 207 -1.75 -6.19 7.21
CA GLY A 207 -1.16 -6.13 5.88
C GLY A 207 -2.12 -5.58 4.83
N GLY A 208 -1.62 -5.19 3.65
CA GLY A 208 -2.47 -4.77 2.55
C GLY A 208 -1.70 -4.22 1.37
N TYR A 209 -2.34 -4.31 0.21
CA TYR A 209 -1.81 -3.78 -1.04
C TYR A 209 -1.86 -2.24 -1.05
N SER A 210 -0.74 -1.58 -1.40
CA SER A 210 -0.51 -0.15 -1.12
C SER A 210 -0.29 0.73 -2.37
N ASP A 211 -0.41 0.17 -3.58
CA ASP A 211 -0.18 0.91 -4.83
C ASP A 211 -1.36 1.81 -5.23
N VAL A 212 -2.51 1.66 -4.58
CA VAL A 212 -3.67 2.56 -4.74
C VAL A 212 -4.44 2.64 -3.43
N PHE A 213 -4.81 3.85 -3.02
CA PHE A 213 -5.61 4.09 -1.82
C PHE A 213 -6.24 5.49 -1.86
N ILE A 214 -7.34 5.68 -1.15
CA ILE A 214 -8.05 6.96 -1.08
C ILE A 214 -8.27 7.33 0.38
N ILE A 215 -7.89 8.56 0.75
CA ILE A 215 -7.98 9.04 2.12
C ILE A 215 -8.94 10.23 2.18
N SER A 216 -9.89 10.20 3.10
CA SER A 216 -10.83 11.29 3.30
C SER A 216 -10.17 12.51 3.94
N ALA A 217 -10.75 13.69 3.72
CA ALA A 217 -10.24 14.96 4.19
C ALA A 217 -10.10 15.06 5.72
N ASP A 218 -11.02 14.46 6.46
CA ASP A 218 -10.99 14.40 7.93
C ASP A 218 -9.92 13.41 8.46
N THR A 219 -9.55 12.42 7.66
CA THR A 219 -8.57 11.37 8.04
C THR A 219 -7.13 11.75 7.68
N ILE A 220 -6.91 12.52 6.60
CA ILE A 220 -5.58 12.70 5.97
C ILE A 220 -4.47 13.13 6.93
N LYS A 221 -4.76 14.04 7.87
CA LYS A 221 -3.75 14.55 8.81
C LYS A 221 -3.30 13.47 9.78
N GLN A 222 -4.24 12.72 10.36
CA GLN A 222 -3.94 11.64 11.30
C GLN A 222 -3.29 10.44 10.59
N PHE A 223 -3.80 10.08 9.41
CA PHE A 223 -3.20 9.07 8.55
C PHE A 223 -1.74 9.42 8.23
N SER A 224 -1.50 10.64 7.74
CA SER A 224 -0.17 11.15 7.43
C SER A 224 0.75 11.14 8.65
N HIS A 225 0.25 11.45 9.85
CA HIS A 225 1.03 11.35 11.08
C HIS A 225 1.48 9.91 11.38
N TYR A 226 0.56 8.94 11.29
CA TYR A 226 0.88 7.52 11.49
C TYR A 226 1.77 6.93 10.40
N CYS A 227 1.61 7.37 9.15
CA CYS A 227 2.53 7.02 8.06
C CYS A 227 3.97 7.44 8.39
N GLY A 228 4.16 8.62 8.99
CA GLY A 228 5.47 9.12 9.38
C GLY A 228 6.08 8.27 10.48
N ILE A 229 5.29 7.93 11.49
CA ILE A 229 5.72 7.07 12.60
C ILE A 229 6.09 5.67 12.12
N THR A 230 5.24 5.04 11.31
CA THR A 230 5.50 3.68 10.81
C THR A 230 6.68 3.64 9.84
N ALA A 231 6.91 4.71 9.07
CA ALA A 231 8.09 4.83 8.20
C ALA A 231 9.38 4.98 9.01
N VAL A 232 9.45 5.90 9.97
CA VAL A 232 10.68 6.13 10.76
C VAL A 232 11.00 4.94 11.68
N THR A 233 9.99 4.16 12.07
CA THR A 233 10.15 2.89 12.80
C THR A 233 10.37 1.68 11.89
N LYS A 234 10.58 1.90 10.58
CA LYS A 234 10.96 0.90 9.58
C LYS A 234 9.96 -0.25 9.40
N LEU A 235 8.66 0.06 9.52
CA LEU A 235 7.61 -0.89 9.16
C LEU A 235 7.38 -0.85 7.65
N PHE A 236 7.59 -1.98 6.99
CA PHE A 236 7.46 -2.11 5.55
C PHE A 236 6.09 -1.61 5.06
N VAL A 237 6.04 -0.94 3.91
CA VAL A 237 4.86 -0.20 3.44
C VAL A 237 3.58 -1.01 3.36
N GLU A 238 3.64 -2.26 2.89
CA GLU A 238 2.48 -3.18 2.83
C GLU A 238 1.96 -3.60 4.21
N VAL A 239 2.57 -3.12 5.30
CA VAL A 239 2.09 -3.27 6.68
C VAL A 239 1.90 -1.90 7.34
N GLY A 240 2.85 -0.98 7.15
CA GLY A 240 2.85 0.34 7.75
C GLY A 240 1.73 1.25 7.24
N LEU A 241 1.50 1.29 5.94
CA LEU A 241 0.42 2.07 5.33
C LEU A 241 -0.97 1.57 5.71
N PRO A 242 -1.32 0.28 5.53
CA PRO A 242 -2.63 -0.23 5.93
C PRO A 242 -2.87 -0.12 7.44
N THR A 243 -1.84 -0.33 8.27
CA THR A 243 -1.94 -0.09 9.72
C THR A 243 -2.21 1.39 10.03
N SER A 244 -1.50 2.32 9.37
CA SER A 244 -1.73 3.76 9.54
C SER A 244 -3.15 4.17 9.15
N LEU A 245 -3.68 3.57 8.07
CA LEU A 245 -5.06 3.77 7.64
C LEU A 245 -6.06 3.26 8.69
N VAL A 246 -5.91 2.01 9.14
CA VAL A 246 -6.82 1.42 10.13
C VAL A 246 -6.83 2.22 11.43
N LEU A 247 -5.68 2.71 11.89
CA LEU A 247 -5.59 3.50 13.12
C LEU A 247 -6.23 4.90 13.01
N SER A 248 -6.37 5.44 11.80
CA SER A 248 -6.82 6.82 11.57
C SER A 248 -8.23 6.95 11.00
N ALA A 249 -8.69 5.97 10.23
CA ALA A 249 -9.94 6.06 9.49
C ALA A 249 -11.19 5.84 10.37
N ASN A 250 -12.28 6.47 9.94
CA ASN A 250 -13.60 6.21 10.51
C ASN A 250 -14.33 5.08 9.79
N GLU A 251 -14.23 5.02 8.48
CA GLU A 251 -14.83 4.01 7.61
C GLU A 251 -13.81 3.64 6.52
N ILE A 252 -13.70 2.34 6.21
CA ILE A 252 -12.82 1.85 5.15
C ILE A 252 -13.66 0.96 4.25
N VAL A 253 -13.64 1.27 2.95
CA VAL A 253 -14.13 0.42 1.88
C VAL A 253 -12.94 -0.35 1.32
N THR A 254 -13.14 -1.63 1.02
CA THR A 254 -12.14 -2.44 0.33
C THR A 254 -12.67 -2.93 -0.99
N GLU A 255 -11.81 -3.54 -1.81
CA GLU A 255 -12.27 -4.10 -3.07
C GLU A 255 -13.39 -5.10 -2.87
N THR A 256 -13.44 -5.88 -1.78
CA THR A 256 -14.52 -6.84 -1.51
C THR A 256 -15.91 -6.20 -1.54
N ASP A 257 -16.01 -4.92 -1.24
CA ASP A 257 -17.24 -4.14 -1.26
C ASP A 257 -17.57 -3.57 -2.65
N LEU A 258 -16.65 -3.61 -3.61
CA LEU A 258 -16.79 -3.01 -4.94
C LEU A 258 -17.24 -4.02 -6.00
N ASN A 259 -17.83 -3.48 -7.08
CA ASN A 259 -18.22 -4.25 -8.26
C ASN A 259 -17.03 -4.56 -9.19
N LEU A 260 -16.10 -3.61 -9.30
CA LEU A 260 -14.87 -3.75 -10.07
C LEU A 260 -13.71 -4.04 -9.12
N LYS A 261 -12.70 -4.75 -9.62
CA LYS A 261 -11.50 -5.12 -8.86
C LYS A 261 -10.24 -4.67 -9.59
N GLY A 262 -9.17 -4.48 -8.86
CA GLY A 262 -7.84 -4.32 -9.43
C GLY A 262 -7.39 -5.59 -10.15
N PHE A 263 -6.53 -5.42 -11.15
CA PHE A 263 -5.88 -6.55 -11.82
C PHE A 263 -4.36 -6.47 -11.65
N PRO A 264 -3.81 -7.14 -10.62
CA PRO A 264 -2.38 -7.17 -10.42
C PRO A 264 -1.71 -8.19 -11.35
N LEU A 265 -0.60 -7.80 -11.98
CA LEU A 265 0.15 -8.57 -12.97
C LEU A 265 1.39 -9.17 -12.32
N TRP A 266 1.20 -10.29 -11.60
CA TRP A 266 2.28 -10.96 -10.84
C TRP A 266 2.99 -12.06 -11.62
N THR A 267 2.28 -12.71 -12.53
CA THR A 267 2.77 -13.86 -13.30
C THR A 267 2.87 -13.53 -14.77
N ALA A 268 3.70 -14.27 -15.52
CA ALA A 268 3.78 -14.12 -16.97
C ALA A 268 2.42 -14.30 -17.67
N GLN A 269 1.54 -15.13 -17.11
CA GLN A 269 0.18 -15.32 -17.62
C GLN A 269 -0.68 -14.07 -17.48
N ASP A 270 -0.54 -13.33 -16.36
CA ASP A 270 -1.33 -12.12 -16.13
C ASP A 270 -1.01 -11.05 -17.18
N TYR A 271 0.26 -10.92 -17.57
CA TYR A 271 0.70 -9.95 -18.59
C TYR A 271 0.08 -10.18 -19.97
N THR A 272 -0.43 -11.39 -20.28
CA THR A 272 -1.03 -11.69 -21.58
C THR A 272 -2.26 -10.82 -21.90
N ILE A 273 -2.92 -10.25 -20.88
CA ILE A 273 -4.02 -9.29 -21.07
C ILE A 273 -3.58 -8.04 -21.86
N LEU A 274 -2.28 -7.73 -21.85
CA LEU A 274 -1.70 -6.55 -22.48
C LEU A 274 -1.26 -6.79 -23.93
N ASP A 275 -1.10 -8.04 -24.35
CA ASP A 275 -0.51 -8.40 -25.66
C ASP A 275 -1.29 -7.79 -26.83
N LYS A 276 -2.63 -7.74 -26.70
CA LYS A 276 -3.54 -7.20 -27.72
C LYS A 276 -3.35 -5.72 -28.03
N TYR A 277 -2.67 -4.97 -27.16
CA TYR A 277 -2.41 -3.53 -27.36
C TYR A 277 -1.08 -3.25 -28.06
N ASN A 278 -0.27 -4.27 -28.38
CA ASN A 278 1.01 -4.11 -29.10
C ASN A 278 1.94 -3.03 -28.51
N ASN A 279 1.95 -2.90 -27.17
CA ASN A 279 2.66 -1.86 -26.43
C ASN A 279 2.27 -0.41 -26.80
N SER A 280 1.06 -0.18 -27.33
CA SER A 280 0.51 1.16 -27.57
C SER A 280 -0.30 1.61 -26.36
N LEU A 281 0.17 2.67 -25.70
CA LEU A 281 -0.48 3.19 -24.48
C LEU A 281 -1.86 3.77 -24.81
N THR A 282 -1.95 4.45 -25.96
CA THR A 282 -3.19 4.97 -26.51
C THR A 282 -4.22 3.85 -26.72
N ASP A 283 -3.80 2.71 -27.26
CA ASP A 283 -4.73 1.59 -27.49
C ASP A 283 -5.18 0.94 -26.18
N LEU A 284 -4.29 0.83 -25.19
CA LEU A 284 -4.63 0.36 -23.84
C LEU A 284 -5.65 1.29 -23.16
N VAL A 285 -5.45 2.61 -23.24
CA VAL A 285 -6.35 3.59 -22.64
C VAL A 285 -7.70 3.62 -23.37
N ASN A 286 -7.71 3.56 -24.69
CA ASN A 286 -8.96 3.61 -25.46
C ASN A 286 -9.79 2.32 -25.38
N ASN A 287 -9.14 1.18 -25.14
CA ASN A 287 -9.78 -0.14 -25.09
C ASN A 287 -9.57 -0.83 -23.74
N PHE A 288 -9.50 -0.03 -22.67
CA PHE A 288 -9.26 -0.52 -21.33
C PHE A 288 -10.35 -1.52 -20.90
N PRO A 289 -10.03 -2.63 -20.23
CA PRO A 289 -11.04 -3.62 -19.83
C PRO A 289 -12.06 -3.01 -18.86
N GLU A 290 -13.32 -2.90 -19.30
CA GLU A 290 -14.39 -2.20 -18.56
C GLU A 290 -14.69 -2.81 -17.19
N ASN A 291 -14.40 -4.10 -17.02
CA ASN A 291 -14.63 -4.85 -15.78
C ASN A 291 -13.51 -4.69 -14.73
N LEU A 292 -12.49 -3.87 -15.00
CA LEU A 292 -11.37 -3.66 -14.09
C LEU A 292 -11.39 -2.25 -13.51
N LEU A 293 -10.97 -2.14 -12.25
CA LEU A 293 -10.81 -0.87 -11.56
C LEU A 293 -9.49 -0.18 -11.93
N TYR A 294 -8.43 -0.99 -12.08
CA TYR A 294 -7.10 -0.58 -12.49
C TYR A 294 -6.29 -1.79 -12.97
N ILE A 295 -5.15 -1.55 -13.60
CA ILE A 295 -4.13 -2.55 -13.92
C ILE A 295 -2.80 -2.11 -13.32
N HIS A 296 -2.08 -3.03 -12.67
CA HIS A 296 -0.74 -2.78 -12.13
C HIS A 296 0.13 -4.04 -12.17
N PRO A 297 1.44 -3.96 -12.44
CA PRO A 297 2.15 -2.75 -12.89
C PRO A 297 2.15 -2.61 -14.41
N ILE A 298 2.05 -1.38 -14.88
CA ILE A 298 2.25 -0.93 -16.25
C ILE A 298 3.60 -0.21 -16.33
N LYS A 299 4.63 -0.92 -16.76
CA LYS A 299 5.97 -0.36 -16.95
C LYS A 299 5.99 0.59 -18.16
N LEU A 300 5.67 1.87 -17.96
CA LEU A 300 5.49 2.88 -19.00
C LEU A 300 6.66 2.98 -20.00
N SER A 301 7.89 2.69 -19.58
CA SER A 301 9.07 2.65 -20.46
C SER A 301 8.98 1.62 -21.61
N LYS A 302 8.08 0.64 -21.52
CA LYS A 302 7.82 -0.34 -22.57
C LYS A 302 6.75 0.10 -23.57
N TRP A 303 6.04 1.20 -23.29
CA TRP A 303 4.87 1.61 -24.05
C TRP A 303 5.16 2.81 -24.95
N LYS A 304 4.54 2.83 -26.13
CA LYS A 304 4.54 3.96 -27.06
C LYS A 304 3.39 4.89 -26.68
N ALA A 305 3.71 6.12 -26.26
CA ALA A 305 2.78 7.13 -25.76
C ALA A 305 2.30 8.11 -26.85
#